data_AF-A0A8X6LNL4-F1
#
_entry.id   AF-A0A8X6LNL4-F1
#
_cell.length_a   1.000
_cell.length_b   1.000
_cell.length_c   1.000
_cell.angle_alpha   90.00
_cell.angle_beta   90.00
_cell.angle_gamma   90.00
#
_symmetry.space_group_name_H-M   'P 1'
#
loop_
_entity.id
_entity.type
_entity.pdbx_description
1 polymer ?
#
loop_
_entity_poly.entity_id
_entity_poly.type
_entity_poly.pdbx_seq_one_letter_code
_entity_poly.pdbx_strand_id
1 'polypeptide(L)'
;IAFLHDRRIIHRDIATRNCVVDDWLQVRLTDNALARDLFPGDYHCLGDNENRPIKWLAIESLLRKEFSYASDVWAFGVTMWELITLGQQPYIEIDPFEMHLYLRDGYRLDQPKKLPRRFIRSDELLLVNNARGQTLCDLSYEMLTELS
;
A
#
# COMPACT_ATOMS: atom_id res chain seq x y z
N ILE A 1 5.22 -0.35 10.46
CA ILE A 1 5.37 1.04 9.94
C ILE A 1 5.35 2.11 11.04
N ALA A 2 4.56 1.96 12.11
CA ALA A 2 4.50 2.92 13.23
C ALA A 2 5.88 3.30 13.82
N PHE A 3 6.78 2.33 13.97
CA PHE A 3 8.16 2.58 14.43
C PHE A 3 8.95 3.58 13.55
N LEU A 4 8.72 3.56 12.22
CA LEU A 4 9.35 4.51 11.29
C LEU A 4 8.71 5.90 11.45
N HIS A 5 7.38 5.96 11.55
CA HIS A 5 6.64 7.22 11.69
C HIS A 5 6.97 7.94 13.01
N ASP A 6 7.14 7.20 14.11
CA ASP A 6 7.63 7.71 15.41
C ASP A 6 9.01 8.39 15.27
N ARG A 7 9.87 7.86 14.39
CA ARG A 7 11.18 8.42 14.05
C ARG A 7 11.15 9.50 12.97
N ARG A 8 9.94 9.91 12.55
CA ARG A 8 9.71 10.88 11.47
C ARG A 8 10.27 10.44 10.11
N ILE A 9 10.24 9.12 9.86
CA ILE A 9 10.68 8.52 8.61
C ILE A 9 9.45 8.11 7.81
N ILE A 10 9.38 8.54 6.55
CA ILE A 10 8.38 8.11 5.56
C ILE A 10 9.07 7.11 4.63
N HIS A 11 8.53 5.91 4.50
CA HIS A 11 9.15 4.82 3.75
C HIS A 11 9.01 4.99 2.23
N ARG A 12 7.85 5.46 1.74
CA ARG A 12 7.53 5.75 0.32
C ARG A 12 7.43 4.53 -0.62
N ASP A 13 7.84 3.36 -0.16
CA ASP A 13 7.81 2.13 -0.96
C ASP A 13 7.43 0.91 -0.10
N ILE A 14 6.30 1.00 0.62
CA ILE A 14 5.81 -0.14 1.41
C ILE A 14 5.08 -1.09 0.45
N ALA A 15 5.58 -2.32 0.33
CA ALA A 15 5.05 -3.37 -0.54
C ALA A 15 5.56 -4.73 -0.04
N THR A 16 4.91 -5.83 -0.43
CA THR A 16 5.36 -7.17 -0.01
C THR A 16 6.77 -7.50 -0.48
N ARG A 17 7.19 -7.00 -1.66
CA ARG A 17 8.57 -7.15 -2.18
C ARG A 17 9.66 -6.53 -1.31
N ASN A 18 9.30 -5.54 -0.48
CA ASN A 18 10.19 -4.90 0.48
C ASN A 18 10.05 -5.50 1.89
N CYS A 19 9.40 -6.66 2.01
CA CYS A 19 9.33 -7.41 3.24
C CYS A 19 10.20 -8.65 3.13
N VAL A 20 11.02 -8.90 4.15
CA VAL A 20 11.77 -10.15 4.31
C VAL A 20 11.19 -10.95 5.46
N VAL A 21 11.29 -12.27 5.34
CA VAL A 21 10.86 -13.21 6.38
C VAL A 21 12.11 -13.91 6.92
N ASP A 22 12.31 -13.87 8.22
CA ASP A 22 13.41 -14.58 8.87
C ASP A 22 13.03 -16.03 9.24
N ASP A 23 14.01 -16.80 9.75
CA ASP A 23 13.85 -18.21 10.09
C ASP A 23 12.76 -18.46 11.16
N TRP A 24 12.34 -17.42 11.88
CA TRP A 24 11.26 -17.47 12.88
C TRP A 24 9.92 -16.98 12.32
N LEU A 25 9.80 -16.90 10.99
CA LEU A 25 8.62 -16.39 10.28
C LEU A 25 8.25 -14.96 10.67
N GLN A 26 9.22 -14.15 11.12
CA GLN A 26 8.97 -12.74 11.42
C GLN A 26 9.15 -11.91 10.16
N VAL A 27 8.16 -11.06 9.88
CA VAL A 27 8.18 -10.15 8.74
C VAL A 27 8.90 -8.86 9.14
N ARG A 28 9.90 -8.45 8.35
CA ARG A 28 10.63 -7.20 8.52
C ARG A 28 10.55 -6.37 7.24
N LEU A 29 10.19 -5.09 7.40
CA LEU A 29 10.23 -4.13 6.31
C LEU A 29 11.68 -3.69 6.06
N THR A 30 12.13 -3.76 4.81
CA THR A 30 13.45 -3.33 4.34
C THR A 30 13.34 -2.12 3.43
N ASP A 31 14.47 -1.55 3.04
CA ASP A 31 14.51 -0.58 1.95
C ASP A 31 14.15 -1.22 0.59
N ASN A 32 14.20 -0.41 -0.47
CA ASN A 32 13.88 -0.81 -1.84
C ASN A 32 15.09 -1.03 -2.73
N ALA A 33 16.30 -1.13 -2.17
CA ALA A 33 17.52 -1.27 -2.96
C ALA A 33 17.50 -2.56 -3.79
N LEU A 34 17.07 -3.68 -3.18
CA LEU A 34 16.98 -4.98 -3.85
C LEU A 34 15.73 -5.11 -4.73
N ALA A 35 14.63 -4.48 -4.32
CA ALA A 35 13.35 -4.64 -5.01
C ALA A 35 13.36 -4.09 -6.44
N ARG A 36 14.13 -3.05 -6.71
CA ARG A 36 14.26 -2.49 -8.06
C ARG A 36 14.93 -3.45 -9.05
N ASP A 37 15.86 -4.26 -8.57
CA ASP A 37 16.58 -5.24 -9.39
C ASP A 37 15.77 -6.54 -9.54
N LEU A 38 15.12 -6.98 -8.46
CA LEU A 38 14.35 -8.23 -8.45
C LEU A 38 12.95 -8.10 -9.07
N PHE A 39 12.34 -6.92 -8.95
CA PHE A 39 10.97 -6.63 -9.41
C PHE A 39 10.91 -5.35 -10.27
N PRO A 40 11.69 -5.25 -11.37
CA PRO A 40 11.75 -4.03 -12.18
C PRO A 40 10.40 -3.65 -12.79
N GLY A 41 9.52 -4.64 -13.01
CA GLY A 41 8.17 -4.43 -13.55
C GLY A 41 7.22 -3.67 -12.63
N ASP A 42 7.56 -3.50 -11.35
CA ASP A 42 6.75 -2.71 -10.40
C ASP A 42 7.08 -1.22 -10.43
N TYR A 43 8.17 -0.84 -11.09
CA TYR A 43 8.69 0.53 -11.08
C TYR A 43 8.52 1.19 -12.45
N HIS A 44 7.83 2.33 -12.47
CA HIS A 44 7.59 3.08 -13.70
C HIS A 44 7.92 4.56 -13.54
N CYS A 45 8.31 5.19 -14.65
CA CYS A 45 8.60 6.62 -14.74
C CYS A 45 7.44 7.34 -15.43
N LEU A 46 6.83 8.32 -14.75
CA LEU A 46 5.71 9.12 -15.30
C LEU A 46 6.20 10.36 -16.07
N GLY A 47 7.28 10.22 -16.85
CA GLY A 47 7.83 11.29 -17.68
C GLY A 47 8.74 12.30 -16.96
N ASP A 48 9.22 11.97 -15.76
CA ASP A 48 10.00 12.86 -14.89
C ASP A 48 11.33 12.26 -14.44
N ASN A 49 11.82 11.26 -15.17
CA ASN A 49 13.06 10.52 -14.95
C ASN A 49 13.20 9.85 -13.57
N GLU A 50 12.10 9.64 -12.86
CA GLU A 50 12.09 8.95 -11.56
C GLU A 50 11.22 7.69 -11.62
N ASN A 51 11.84 6.52 -11.43
CA ASN A 51 11.15 5.24 -11.33
C ASN A 51 10.55 5.06 -9.93
N ARG A 52 9.25 4.83 -9.88
CA ARG A 52 8.47 4.72 -8.62
C ARG A 52 7.48 3.57 -8.67
N PRO A 53 7.06 3.03 -7.50
CA PRO A 53 6.13 1.92 -7.39
C PRO A 53 4.67 2.37 -7.63
N ILE A 54 4.35 2.76 -8.86
CA ILE A 54 3.12 3.52 -9.20
C ILE A 54 1.84 2.90 -8.64
N LYS A 55 1.71 1.57 -8.67
CA LYS A 55 0.50 0.87 -8.21
C LYS A 55 0.32 0.85 -6.68
N TRP A 56 1.35 1.22 -5.91
CA TRP A 56 1.32 1.34 -4.45
C TRP A 56 1.20 2.78 -3.97
N LEU A 57 1.34 3.76 -4.85
CA LEU A 57 1.32 5.17 -4.46
C LEU A 57 -0.10 5.66 -4.16
N ALA A 58 -0.20 6.49 -3.14
CA ALA A 58 -1.41 7.27 -2.88
C ALA A 58 -1.64 8.30 -4.00
N ILE A 59 -2.89 8.73 -4.16
CA ILE A 59 -3.28 9.66 -5.23
C ILE A 59 -2.52 11.00 -5.15
N GLU A 60 -2.30 11.53 -3.95
CA GLU A 60 -1.50 12.74 -3.75
C GLU A 60 -0.03 12.54 -4.15
N SER A 61 0.52 11.35 -3.92
CA SER A 61 1.89 11.01 -4.33
C SER A 61 2.00 10.87 -5.85
N LEU A 62 0.97 10.35 -6.52
CA LEU A 62 0.92 10.27 -7.98
C LEU A 62 0.79 11.64 -8.64
N LEU A 63 -0.10 12.50 -8.13
CA LEU A 63 -0.42 13.79 -8.76
C LEU A 63 0.58 14.89 -8.42
N ARG A 64 1.08 14.92 -7.18
CA ARG A 64 1.85 16.05 -6.63
C ARG A 64 3.21 15.65 -6.06
N LYS A 65 3.57 14.36 -6.09
CA LYS A 65 4.79 13.83 -5.42
C LYS A 65 4.85 14.15 -3.93
N GLU A 66 3.69 14.28 -3.30
CA GLU A 66 3.60 14.51 -1.87
C GLU A 66 3.64 13.17 -1.15
N PHE A 67 4.58 13.04 -0.21
CA PHE A 67 4.75 11.84 0.62
C PHE A 67 4.53 12.21 2.08
N SER A 68 3.78 11.38 2.79
CA SER A 68 3.39 11.60 4.18
C SER A 68 3.24 10.26 4.91
N TYR A 69 2.98 10.30 6.21
CA TYR A 69 2.59 9.08 6.93
C TYR A 69 1.29 8.48 6.36
N ALA A 70 0.35 9.31 5.89
CA ALA A 70 -0.88 8.85 5.27
C ALA A 70 -0.64 8.10 3.95
N SER A 71 0.33 8.54 3.13
CA SER A 71 0.70 7.83 1.90
C SER A 71 1.37 6.48 2.20
N ASP A 72 2.13 6.38 3.29
CA ASP A 72 2.68 5.09 3.76
C ASP A 72 1.56 4.15 4.25
N VAL A 73 0.54 4.68 4.94
CA VAL A 73 -0.62 3.88 5.35
C VAL A 73 -1.43 3.39 4.13
N TRP A 74 -1.56 4.22 3.09
CA TRP A 74 -2.15 3.78 1.82
C TRP A 74 -1.36 2.60 1.21
N ALA A 75 -0.05 2.74 1.09
CA ALA A 75 0.81 1.68 0.54
C ALA A 75 0.76 0.40 1.40
N PHE A 76 0.64 0.54 2.72
CA PHE A 76 0.38 -0.59 3.63
C PHE A 76 -0.97 -1.27 3.35
N GLY A 77 -2.04 -0.52 3.04
CA GLY A 77 -3.32 -1.09 2.62
C GLY A 77 -3.19 -1.93 1.35
N VAL A 78 -2.48 -1.44 0.34
CA VAL A 78 -2.16 -2.20 -0.88
C VAL A 78 -1.33 -3.46 -0.53
N THR A 79 -0.37 -3.34 0.39
CA THR A 79 0.44 -4.47 0.88
C THR A 79 -0.40 -5.54 1.57
N MET A 80 -1.40 -5.16 2.37
CA MET A 80 -2.32 -6.12 2.96
C MET A 80 -3.13 -6.85 1.89
N TRP A 81 -3.57 -6.14 0.84
CA TRP A 81 -4.26 -6.75 -0.29
C TRP A 81 -3.38 -7.78 -1.01
N GLU A 82 -2.10 -7.48 -1.24
CA GLU A 82 -1.14 -8.45 -1.79
C GLU A 82 -1.08 -9.71 -0.90
N LEU A 83 -0.95 -9.55 0.43
CA LEU A 83 -0.88 -10.69 1.35
C LEU A 83 -2.14 -11.56 1.29
N ILE A 84 -3.32 -10.95 1.33
CA ILE A 84 -4.61 -11.67 1.30
C ILE A 84 -4.79 -12.41 -0.03
N THR A 85 -4.32 -11.83 -1.13
CA THR A 85 -4.41 -12.41 -2.47
C THR A 85 -3.28 -13.38 -2.79
N LEU A 86 -2.36 -13.62 -1.85
CA LEU A 86 -1.19 -14.47 -1.99
C LEU A 86 -0.21 -13.96 -3.06
N GLY A 87 0.07 -12.65 -3.04
CA GLY A 87 1.03 -11.98 -3.89
C GLY A 87 0.51 -11.67 -5.29
N GLN A 88 -0.80 -11.47 -5.47
CA GLN A 88 -1.29 -10.98 -6.77
C GLN A 88 -0.78 -9.57 -7.03
N GLN A 89 -0.60 -9.24 -8.31
CA GLN A 89 -0.25 -7.89 -8.74
C GLN A 89 -1.41 -6.93 -8.44
N PRO A 90 -1.20 -5.85 -7.66
CA PRO A 90 -2.20 -4.82 -7.47
C PRO A 90 -2.57 -4.20 -8.81
N TYR A 91 -3.86 -3.91 -9.03
CA TYR A 91 -4.34 -3.21 -10.22
C TYR A 91 -3.81 -3.81 -11.54
N ILE A 92 -3.81 -5.15 -11.64
CA ILE A 92 -3.18 -5.87 -12.76
C ILE A 92 -3.67 -5.40 -14.14
N GLU A 93 -4.95 -5.06 -14.26
CA GLU A 93 -5.59 -4.62 -15.49
C GLU A 93 -5.39 -3.12 -15.82
N ILE A 94 -4.75 -2.36 -14.92
CA ILE A 94 -4.57 -0.92 -15.08
C ILE A 94 -3.14 -0.63 -15.49
N ASP A 95 -3.00 0.15 -16.57
CA ASP A 95 -1.73 0.71 -16.98
C ASP A 95 -1.22 1.69 -15.89
N PRO A 96 0.01 1.54 -15.38
CA PRO A 96 0.62 2.49 -14.45
C PRO A 96 0.47 3.96 -14.85
N PHE A 97 0.57 4.30 -16.14
CA PHE A 97 0.44 5.67 -16.63
C PHE A 97 -0.97 6.25 -16.43
N GLU A 98 -1.99 5.38 -16.40
CA GLU A 98 -3.39 5.76 -16.21
C GLU A 98 -3.86 5.66 -14.76
N MET A 99 -3.02 5.12 -13.86
CA MET A 99 -3.37 4.83 -12.46
C MET A 99 -4.01 6.01 -11.72
N HIS A 100 -3.51 7.22 -11.97
CA HIS A 100 -4.01 8.45 -11.36
C HIS A 100 -5.47 8.76 -11.77
N LEU A 101 -5.88 8.44 -13.00
CA LEU A 101 -7.24 8.64 -13.50
C LEU A 101 -8.22 7.74 -12.74
N TYR A 102 -7.90 6.46 -12.66
CA TYR A 102 -8.72 5.47 -11.97
C TYR A 102 -8.89 5.81 -10.48
N LEU A 103 -7.80 6.14 -9.79
CA LEU A 103 -7.87 6.50 -8.38
C LEU A 103 -8.66 7.79 -8.13
N ARG A 104 -8.54 8.78 -9.02
CA ARG A 104 -9.32 10.03 -8.96
C ARG A 104 -10.82 9.77 -9.15
N ASP A 105 -11.18 8.85 -10.03
CA ASP A 105 -12.57 8.49 -10.33
C ASP A 105 -13.14 7.51 -9.28
N GLY A 106 -12.38 7.22 -8.22
CA GLY A 106 -12.83 6.45 -7.07
C GLY A 106 -12.58 4.94 -7.18
N TYR A 107 -11.95 4.47 -8.26
CA TYR A 107 -11.60 3.05 -8.40
C TYR A 107 -10.64 2.61 -7.30
N ARG A 108 -10.86 1.42 -6.74
CA ARG A 108 -10.06 0.83 -5.66
C ARG A 108 -9.91 -0.68 -5.93
N LEU A 109 -8.95 -1.32 -5.27
CA LEU A 109 -8.77 -2.77 -5.39
C LEU A 109 -10.03 -3.51 -4.94
N ASP A 110 -10.38 -4.56 -5.67
CA ASP A 110 -11.52 -5.40 -5.34
C ASP A 110 -11.31 -6.14 -4.02
N GLN A 111 -12.41 -6.37 -3.30
CA GLN A 111 -12.39 -7.19 -2.09
C GLN A 111 -11.99 -8.64 -2.45
N PRO A 112 -10.91 -9.20 -1.86
CA PRO A 112 -10.50 -10.57 -2.15
C PRO A 112 -11.53 -11.61 -1.69
N LYS A 113 -11.84 -12.60 -2.54
CA LYS A 113 -12.82 -13.67 -2.25
C LYS A 113 -12.45 -14.55 -1.04
N LYS A 114 -11.16 -14.66 -0.73
CA LYS A 114 -10.62 -15.51 0.36
C LYS A 114 -10.50 -14.76 1.69
N LEU A 115 -11.00 -13.52 1.78
CA LEU A 115 -10.89 -12.72 3.00
C LEU A 115 -11.69 -13.38 4.15
N PRO A 116 -11.05 -13.78 5.26
CA PRO A 116 -11.77 -14.33 6.42
C PRO A 116 -12.76 -13.31 6.97
N ARG A 117 -13.96 -13.75 7.37
CA ARG A 117 -15.04 -12.86 7.88
C ARG A 117 -14.62 -11.91 9.00
N ARG A 118 -13.59 -12.26 9.79
CA ARG A 118 -13.09 -11.40 10.88
C ARG A 118 -12.46 -10.10 10.38
N PHE A 119 -11.96 -10.09 9.14
CA PHE A 119 -11.50 -8.85 8.50
C PHE A 119 -12.68 -8.07 7.88
N ILE A 120 -13.81 -8.73 7.63
CA ILE A 120 -15.05 -8.16 7.05
C ILE A 120 -15.93 -7.58 8.17
N ARG A 121 -15.43 -6.62 8.95
CA ARG A 121 -16.33 -5.73 9.70
C ARG A 121 -16.79 -4.63 8.75
N SER A 122 -18.10 -4.41 8.71
CA SER A 122 -18.82 -3.53 7.75
C SER A 122 -18.37 -2.06 7.78
N ASP A 123 -17.58 -1.70 8.78
CA ASP A 123 -17.05 -0.39 9.12
C ASP A 123 -15.51 -0.31 9.03
N GLU A 124 -14.80 -1.44 8.86
CA GLU A 124 -13.34 -1.54 9.09
C GLU A 124 -12.53 -2.15 7.92
N LEU A 125 -13.12 -2.37 6.75
CA LEU A 125 -12.35 -2.92 5.63
C LEU A 125 -11.37 -1.89 5.05
N LEU A 126 -10.10 -2.16 5.30
CA LEU A 126 -8.87 -1.48 4.93
C LEU A 126 -8.68 -1.01 3.48
N LEU A 127 -9.58 -1.33 2.56
CA LEU A 127 -9.63 -0.73 1.24
C LEU A 127 -11.10 -0.69 0.84
N VAL A 128 -11.51 0.39 0.17
CA VAL A 128 -12.80 0.61 -0.51
C VAL A 128 -13.82 1.45 0.27
N ASN A 129 -13.98 2.67 -0.23
CA ASN A 129 -15.03 3.68 0.00
C ASN A 129 -15.14 4.41 1.35
N ASN A 130 -14.75 5.69 1.31
CA ASN A 130 -15.58 6.75 1.87
C ASN A 130 -15.69 7.89 0.85
N ALA A 131 -16.91 8.13 0.35
CA ALA A 131 -17.29 9.22 -0.55
C ALA A 131 -17.21 10.64 0.09
N ARG A 132 -16.49 10.81 1.21
CA ARG A 132 -16.42 12.07 1.97
C ARG A 132 -15.01 12.54 2.33
N GLY A 133 -13.96 11.97 1.73
CA GLY A 133 -12.61 12.52 1.89
C GLY A 133 -12.09 12.53 3.33
N GLN A 134 -12.49 11.56 4.16
CA GLN A 134 -11.92 11.39 5.49
C GLN A 134 -10.69 10.48 5.41
N THR A 135 -9.57 10.99 5.92
CA THR A 135 -8.26 10.33 5.98
C THR A 135 -8.24 9.17 6.97
N LEU A 136 -7.39 8.18 6.67
CA LEU A 136 -7.03 6.92 7.36
C LEU A 136 -6.62 6.99 8.85
N CYS A 137 -7.08 7.98 9.63
CA CYS A 137 -6.62 8.15 11.01
C CYS A 137 -7.16 7.10 12.01
N ASP A 138 -8.29 6.43 11.73
CA ASP A 138 -8.99 5.66 12.78
C ASP A 138 -8.74 4.14 12.74
N LEU A 139 -8.27 3.57 11.61
CA LEU A 139 -8.16 2.11 11.46
C LEU A 139 -6.84 1.50 11.95
N SER A 140 -5.77 2.29 12.05
CA SER A 140 -4.46 1.77 12.45
C SER A 140 -4.32 1.56 13.97
N TYR A 141 -5.13 2.26 14.78
CA TYR A 141 -5.03 2.20 16.23
C TYR A 141 -5.60 0.89 16.79
N GLU A 142 -6.72 0.40 16.25
CA GLU A 142 -7.37 -0.83 16.75
C GLU A 142 -6.66 -2.12 16.31
N MET A 143 -6.14 -2.17 15.08
CA MET A 143 -5.36 -3.33 14.62
C MET A 143 -4.05 -3.54 15.39
N LEU A 144 -3.49 -2.49 16.00
CA LEU A 144 -2.30 -2.57 16.84
C LEU A 144 -2.63 -2.98 18.28
N THR A 145 -3.82 -2.65 18.80
CA THR A 145 -4.23 -3.02 20.17
C THR A 145 -4.73 -4.45 20.31
N GLU A 146 -5.24 -5.10 19.25
CA GLU A 146 -5.66 -6.50 19.31
C GLU A 146 -4.50 -7.52 19.29
N LEU A 147 -3.26 -7.05 19.12
CA LEU A 147 -2.04 -7.87 19.11
C LEU A 147 -1.13 -7.67 20.34
N SER A 148 -1.61 -7.02 21.40
CA SER A 148 -0.97 -6.98 22.73
C SER A 148 -1.87 -7.55 23.81
#